data_AF-A0A8K0ADX2-F1
#
_entry.id   AF-A0A8K0ADX2-F1
#
_cell.length_a   1.000
_cell.length_b   1.000
_cell.length_c   1.000
_cell.angle_alpha   90.00
_cell.angle_beta   90.00
_cell.angle_gamma   90.00
#
_symmetry.space_group_name_H-M   'P 1'
#
loop_
_entity.id
_entity.type
_entity.pdbx_description
1 polymer ?
#
loop_
_entity_poly.entity_id
_entity_poly.type
_entity_poly.pdbx_seq_one_letter_code
_entity_poly.pdbx_strand_id
1 'polypeptide(L)'
;MSPPQPNGTIHMSTNKMAADPSTSEPVSKKARTGEGLVSTWPKFTHRMDQDEVKTFFKETGYIKVTDFLSEDELTALNRELTRYRRDVVPNIANKDVFYEEKDNPDTIIRLERMQTNDNFFKDLGHSPAFNGLADLLLGEDMEPNNVQFFSKPPGAKPTPPHQDGKYFMHDKGITFWLALDDADEENGCLYYVPGTHLMGELQHEKSAALGFSQGLADYSAEMQEKEACMAAKKGSLLGHHPYTVHRAGKNSSPTRWRPALGLTYWAKSCQHDEELKRRHKEYQQKLLEELENKGRI
;
A
#
# COMPACT_ATOMS: atom_id res chain seq x y z
N MET A 1 25.62 15.49 -12.49
CA MET A 1 24.39 14.93 -11.87
C MET A 1 23.99 13.75 -12.72
N SER A 2 24.03 12.53 -12.19
CA SER A 2 23.54 11.36 -12.92
C SER A 2 22.02 11.48 -13.08
N PRO A 3 21.43 11.12 -14.23
CA PRO A 3 19.97 11.10 -14.36
C PRO A 3 19.37 10.16 -13.30
N PRO A 4 18.19 10.48 -12.75
CA PRO A 4 17.51 9.60 -11.81
C PRO A 4 17.32 8.23 -12.46
N GLN A 5 17.63 7.16 -11.72
CA GLN A 5 17.39 5.79 -12.18
C GLN A 5 15.91 5.65 -12.55
N PRO A 6 15.54 5.01 -13.67
CA PRO A 6 14.17 4.94 -14.17
C PRO A 6 13.20 4.20 -13.24
N ASN A 7 13.69 3.63 -12.13
CA ASN A 7 12.90 2.91 -11.13
C ASN A 7 12.57 3.73 -9.87
N GLY A 8 13.01 5.00 -9.78
CA GLY A 8 12.67 5.88 -8.66
C GLY A 8 13.17 5.41 -7.30
N THR A 9 14.28 4.68 -7.27
CA THR A 9 14.83 4.13 -6.03
C THR A 9 15.46 5.24 -5.19
N ILE A 10 14.87 5.49 -4.04
CA ILE A 10 15.37 6.37 -3.00
C ILE A 10 16.08 5.49 -1.97
N HIS A 11 17.40 5.68 -1.85
CA HIS A 11 18.20 4.99 -0.85
C HIS A 11 18.24 5.78 0.46
N MET A 12 17.98 5.10 1.57
CA MET A 12 18.14 5.68 2.91
C MET A 12 19.61 6.02 3.15
N SER A 13 19.91 7.31 3.40
CA SER A 13 21.27 7.68 3.83
C SER A 13 21.47 7.25 5.28
N THR A 14 22.29 6.22 5.50
CA THR A 14 22.69 5.77 6.84
C THR A 14 23.57 6.78 7.58
N ASN A 15 24.04 7.83 6.91
CA ASN A 15 25.10 8.74 7.39
C ASN A 15 24.63 10.01 8.11
N LYS A 16 23.34 10.16 8.45
CA LYS A 16 22.86 11.26 9.32
C LYS A 16 22.42 10.81 10.72
N MET A 17 22.91 9.67 11.19
CA MET A 17 22.97 9.40 12.62
C MET A 17 24.34 9.78 13.20
N ALA A 18 24.70 11.06 13.10
CA ALA A 18 25.48 11.64 14.19
C ALA A 18 24.43 11.95 15.27
N ALA A 19 24.32 11.05 16.25
CA ALA A 19 23.58 11.35 17.47
C ALA A 19 24.12 12.68 18.02
N ASP A 20 23.26 13.68 18.13
CA ASP A 20 23.55 14.81 19.01
C ASP A 20 23.67 14.22 20.43
N PRO A 21 24.85 14.28 21.08
CA PRO A 21 25.04 13.69 22.40
C PRO A 21 24.16 14.36 23.47
N SER A 22 23.55 15.51 23.16
CA SER A 22 22.78 16.31 24.11
C SER A 22 21.28 16.00 24.20
N THR A 23 20.75 15.08 23.39
CA THR A 23 19.30 14.72 23.44
C THR A 23 19.04 13.22 23.64
N SER A 24 20.01 12.46 24.14
CA SER A 24 19.80 11.04 24.47
C SER A 24 19.04 10.89 25.79
N GLU A 25 17.73 11.14 25.77
CA GLU A 25 16.87 10.49 26.76
C GLU A 25 16.90 8.98 26.49
N PRO A 26 17.19 8.15 27.50
CA PRO A 26 17.22 6.71 27.32
C PRO A 26 15.83 6.24 26.91
N VAL A 27 15.74 5.59 25.75
CA VAL A 27 14.52 4.90 25.28
C VAL A 27 14.02 4.03 26.44
N SER A 28 12.94 4.50 27.08
CA SER A 28 12.44 3.84 28.27
C SER A 28 11.98 2.44 27.87
N LYS A 29 12.36 1.43 28.67
CA LYS A 29 12.07 0.00 28.47
C LYS A 29 10.56 -0.37 28.57
N LYS A 30 9.63 0.52 28.20
CA LYS A 30 8.19 0.39 28.48
C LYS A 30 7.24 0.19 27.30
N ALA A 31 7.67 0.15 26.04
CA ALA A 31 6.79 -0.28 24.95
C ALA A 31 6.90 -1.80 24.72
N ARG A 32 6.43 -2.60 25.68
CA ARG A 32 6.21 -4.03 25.46
C ARG A 32 4.75 -4.22 25.05
N THR A 33 4.55 -4.43 23.76
CA THR A 33 3.30 -4.78 23.03
C THR A 33 2.30 -3.65 22.75
N GLY A 34 1.82 -3.66 21.51
CA GLY A 34 0.59 -3.01 21.05
C GLY A 34 0.68 -1.51 20.81
N GLU A 35 0.64 -0.74 21.90
CA GLU A 35 0.35 0.69 21.84
C GLU A 35 1.62 1.53 21.89
N GLY A 36 1.72 2.50 20.96
CA GLY A 36 2.81 3.48 20.95
C GLY A 36 4.15 2.97 20.43
N LEU A 37 4.32 1.67 20.12
CA LEU A 37 5.59 1.16 19.56
C LEU A 37 5.94 1.85 18.23
N VAL A 38 5.00 1.89 17.30
CA VAL A 38 5.17 2.52 15.98
C VAL A 38 5.25 4.04 16.06
N SER A 39 4.77 4.66 17.15
CA SER A 39 4.89 6.10 17.36
C SER A 39 6.34 6.53 17.63
N THR A 40 7.19 5.59 18.06
CA THR A 40 8.63 5.82 18.26
C THR A 40 9.45 5.63 16.99
N TRP A 41 8.83 5.14 15.90
CA TRP A 41 9.53 4.95 14.64
C TRP A 41 9.91 6.32 14.06
N PRO A 42 11.19 6.49 13.67
CA PRO A 42 11.73 7.79 13.32
C PRO A 42 11.01 8.38 12.11
N LYS A 43 10.78 9.70 12.13
CA LYS A 43 10.22 10.42 10.99
C LYS A 43 11.09 10.20 9.76
N PHE A 44 10.48 9.62 8.73
CA PHE A 44 11.12 9.20 7.49
C PHE A 44 11.76 10.40 6.76
N THR A 45 11.14 11.58 6.85
CA THR A 45 11.54 12.81 6.17
C THR A 45 12.93 13.36 6.55
N HIS A 46 13.53 12.91 7.65
CA HIS A 46 14.90 13.33 8.03
C HIS A 46 16.02 12.53 7.33
N ARG A 47 15.67 11.46 6.60
CA ARG A 47 16.63 10.48 6.04
C ARG A 47 16.80 10.55 4.51
N MET A 48 16.19 11.51 3.84
CA MET A 48 16.28 11.73 2.39
C MET A 48 16.30 13.20 2.01
N ASP A 49 16.67 13.48 0.76
CA ASP A 49 16.40 14.76 0.11
C ASP A 49 14.91 14.85 -0.23
N GLN A 50 14.18 15.66 0.53
CA GLN A 50 12.74 15.78 0.37
C GLN A 50 12.34 16.43 -0.97
N ASP A 51 13.15 17.34 -1.49
CA ASP A 51 12.84 18.06 -2.74
C ASP A 51 13.03 17.15 -3.95
N GLU A 52 14.08 16.33 -3.94
CA GLU A 52 14.29 15.29 -4.95
C GLU A 52 13.12 14.28 -4.96
N VAL A 53 12.73 13.78 -3.78
CA VAL A 53 11.65 12.80 -3.64
C VAL A 53 10.30 13.36 -4.10
N LYS A 54 9.95 14.58 -3.68
CA LYS A 54 8.72 15.26 -4.14
C LYS A 54 8.72 15.48 -5.65
N THR A 55 9.85 15.93 -6.20
CA THR A 55 9.97 16.19 -7.64
C THR A 55 9.79 14.89 -8.42
N PHE A 56 10.49 13.83 -8.02
CA PHE A 56 10.36 12.53 -8.65
C PHE A 56 8.92 11.99 -8.59
N PHE A 57 8.28 12.03 -7.42
CA PHE A 57 6.90 11.59 -7.28
C PHE A 57 5.93 12.43 -8.12
N LYS A 58 6.12 13.75 -8.18
CA LYS A 58 5.30 14.64 -8.99
C LYS A 58 5.41 14.33 -10.49
N GLU A 59 6.60 13.97 -10.97
CA GLU A 59 6.85 13.67 -12.38
C GLU A 59 6.41 12.26 -12.77
N THR A 60 6.57 11.27 -11.88
CA THR A 60 6.37 9.85 -12.22
C THR A 60 5.12 9.23 -11.62
N GLY A 61 4.59 9.81 -10.54
CA GLY A 61 3.40 9.33 -9.83
C GLY A 61 3.66 8.16 -8.90
N TYR A 62 4.92 7.78 -8.69
CA TYR A 62 5.28 6.71 -7.75
C TYR A 62 6.64 6.97 -7.11
N ILE A 63 6.94 6.20 -6.07
CA ILE A 63 8.26 6.12 -5.43
C ILE A 63 8.60 4.68 -5.06
N LYS A 64 9.90 4.41 -4.94
CA LYS A 64 10.42 3.22 -4.28
C LYS A 64 11.43 3.64 -3.23
N VAL A 65 11.23 3.21 -1.99
CA VAL A 65 12.16 3.39 -0.89
C VAL A 65 12.71 2.02 -0.50
N THR A 66 14.02 1.85 -0.57
CA THR A 66 14.67 0.66 -0.01
C THR A 66 14.91 0.85 1.48
N ASP A 67 14.87 -0.25 2.24
CA ASP A 67 15.20 -0.24 3.67
C ASP A 67 14.33 0.72 4.48
N PHE A 68 13.04 0.84 4.10
CA PHE A 68 12.11 1.79 4.73
C PHE A 68 11.90 1.46 6.20
N LEU A 69 11.67 0.18 6.52
CA LEU A 69 11.72 -0.34 7.88
C LEU A 69 13.07 -1.02 8.14
N SER A 70 13.61 -0.80 9.33
CA SER A 70 14.74 -1.57 9.85
C SER A 70 14.35 -3.02 10.16
N GLU A 71 15.34 -3.90 10.34
CA GLU A 71 15.12 -5.31 10.71
C GLU A 71 14.34 -5.47 12.02
N ASP A 72 14.58 -4.60 13.01
CA ASP A 72 13.87 -4.63 14.30
C ASP A 72 12.40 -4.22 14.13
N GLU A 73 12.12 -3.20 13.30
CA GLU A 73 10.76 -2.75 12.99
C GLU A 73 10.01 -3.82 12.19
N LEU A 74 10.66 -4.45 11.21
CA LEU A 74 10.11 -5.58 10.46
C LEU A 74 9.84 -6.80 11.36
N THR A 75 10.74 -7.08 12.29
CA THR A 75 10.56 -8.19 13.24
C THR A 75 9.36 -7.93 14.15
N ALA A 76 9.22 -6.70 14.66
CA ALA A 76 8.06 -6.30 15.44
C ALA A 76 6.76 -6.39 14.63
N LEU A 77 6.75 -5.86 13.40
CA LEU A 77 5.60 -5.92 12.50
C LEU A 77 5.17 -7.35 12.20
N ASN A 78 6.11 -8.25 11.89
CA ASN A 78 5.81 -9.65 11.63
C ASN A 78 5.25 -10.35 12.86
N ARG A 79 5.78 -10.06 14.06
CA ARG A 79 5.24 -10.58 15.32
C ARG A 79 3.77 -10.16 15.52
N GLU A 80 3.46 -8.88 15.29
CA GLU A 80 2.09 -8.38 15.43
C GLU A 80 1.15 -8.90 14.34
N LEU A 81 1.65 -9.13 13.12
CA LEU A 81 0.88 -9.80 12.08
C LEU A 81 0.57 -11.27 12.44
N THR A 82 1.54 -12.00 13.00
CA THR A 82 1.31 -13.36 13.52
C THR A 82 0.30 -13.35 14.66
N ARG A 83 0.42 -12.42 15.61
CA ARG A 83 -0.56 -12.24 16.70
C ARG A 83 -1.95 -11.96 16.14
N TYR A 84 -2.09 -11.02 15.20
CA TYR A 84 -3.37 -10.65 14.60
C TYR A 84 -4.04 -11.84 13.93
N ARG A 85 -3.29 -12.64 13.15
CA ARG A 85 -3.80 -13.86 12.52
C ARG A 85 -4.28 -14.90 13.53
N ARG A 86 -3.57 -15.05 14.66
CA ARG A 86 -3.90 -16.04 15.69
C ARG A 86 -5.07 -15.59 16.57
N ASP A 87 -5.08 -14.33 16.99
CA ASP A 87 -5.94 -13.86 18.10
C ASP A 87 -7.11 -12.98 17.62
N VAL A 88 -6.95 -12.26 16.50
CA VAL A 88 -7.94 -11.29 16.01
C VAL A 88 -8.76 -11.86 14.86
N VAL A 89 -8.10 -12.45 13.84
CA VAL A 89 -8.75 -13.00 12.64
C VAL A 89 -9.88 -14.00 12.95
N PRO A 90 -9.78 -14.90 13.95
CA PRO A 90 -10.89 -15.80 14.27
C PRO A 90 -12.17 -15.10 14.77
N ASN A 91 -12.07 -13.82 15.16
CA ASN A 91 -13.15 -13.05 15.79
C ASN A 91 -13.71 -11.92 14.91
N ILE A 92 -13.18 -11.72 13.70
CA ILE A 92 -13.65 -10.67 12.77
C ILE A 92 -14.63 -11.24 11.74
N ALA A 93 -15.46 -10.36 11.17
CA ALA A 93 -16.46 -10.77 10.19
C ALA A 93 -15.82 -11.39 8.94
N ASN A 94 -16.40 -12.48 8.42
CA ASN A 94 -15.90 -13.20 7.24
C ASN A 94 -15.71 -12.32 5.99
N LYS A 95 -16.37 -11.15 5.90
CA LYS A 95 -16.25 -10.21 4.78
C LYS A 95 -14.90 -9.47 4.74
N ASP A 96 -14.12 -9.51 5.82
CA ASP A 96 -12.83 -8.83 5.97
C ASP A 96 -11.64 -9.76 5.74
N VAL A 97 -11.89 -11.05 5.52
CA VAL A 97 -10.86 -12.09 5.44
C VAL A 97 -11.09 -12.94 4.21
N PHE A 98 -10.04 -13.08 3.39
CA PHE A 98 -10.10 -13.88 2.18
C PHE A 98 -8.99 -14.91 2.20
N TYR A 99 -9.36 -16.14 1.84
CA TYR A 99 -8.50 -17.31 1.83
C TYR A 99 -8.37 -17.83 0.39
N GLU A 100 -7.20 -18.37 0.05
CA GLU A 100 -7.03 -19.17 -1.18
C GLU A 100 -7.83 -20.47 -1.07
N GLU A 101 -7.68 -21.17 0.07
CA GLU A 101 -8.46 -22.35 0.41
C GLU A 101 -9.43 -21.99 1.53
N LYS A 102 -10.73 -22.07 1.23
CA LYS A 102 -11.77 -21.73 2.19
C LYS A 102 -11.57 -22.55 3.48
N ASP A 103 -11.69 -21.86 4.63
CA ASP A 103 -11.57 -22.42 5.97
C ASP A 103 -10.15 -22.93 6.35
N ASN A 104 -9.11 -22.68 5.52
CA ASN A 104 -7.72 -22.95 5.86
C ASN A 104 -6.99 -21.65 6.29
N PRO A 105 -6.71 -21.45 7.60
CA PRO A 105 -6.13 -20.20 8.12
C PRO A 105 -4.73 -19.89 7.59
N ASP A 106 -3.99 -20.89 7.12
CA ASP A 106 -2.65 -20.70 6.57
C ASP A 106 -2.68 -20.13 5.14
N THR A 107 -3.87 -20.06 4.53
CA THR A 107 -4.05 -19.63 3.15
C THR A 107 -4.65 -18.23 3.02
N ILE A 108 -4.61 -17.41 4.07
CA ILE A 108 -5.07 -16.02 4.02
C ILE A 108 -4.29 -15.25 2.94
N ILE A 109 -5.00 -14.82 1.91
CA ILE A 109 -4.49 -14.00 0.81
C ILE A 109 -4.84 -12.53 0.97
N ARG A 110 -5.83 -12.18 1.80
CA ARG A 110 -6.20 -10.79 2.07
C ARG A 110 -6.82 -10.62 3.45
N LEU A 111 -6.44 -9.54 4.13
CA LEU A 111 -7.11 -9.00 5.32
C LEU A 111 -7.42 -7.54 5.04
N GLU A 112 -8.68 -7.13 5.14
CA GLU A 112 -9.11 -5.76 4.96
C GLU A 112 -9.37 -5.08 6.31
N ARG A 113 -9.27 -3.75 6.35
CA ARG A 113 -9.65 -2.94 7.51
C ARG A 113 -8.98 -3.38 8.82
N MET A 114 -7.70 -3.75 8.78
CA MET A 114 -6.98 -4.24 9.96
C MET A 114 -6.96 -3.19 11.09
N GLN A 115 -6.90 -1.91 10.73
CA GLN A 115 -6.94 -0.77 11.64
C GLN A 115 -8.27 -0.64 12.41
N THR A 116 -9.38 -1.18 11.92
CA THR A 116 -10.66 -1.12 12.64
C THR A 116 -10.79 -2.22 13.69
N ASN A 117 -9.96 -3.26 13.57
CA ASN A 117 -10.04 -4.47 14.40
C ASN A 117 -8.89 -4.58 15.40
N ASP A 118 -7.83 -3.76 15.27
CA ASP A 118 -6.64 -3.88 16.11
C ASP A 118 -5.85 -2.57 16.27
N ASN A 119 -5.48 -2.25 17.51
CA ASN A 119 -4.80 -1.00 17.86
C ASN A 119 -3.40 -0.88 17.25
N PHE A 120 -2.66 -1.99 17.07
CA PHE A 120 -1.33 -1.91 16.48
C PHE A 120 -1.41 -1.47 15.01
N PHE A 121 -2.35 -2.02 14.24
CA PHE A 121 -2.53 -1.63 12.84
C PHE A 121 -3.17 -0.25 12.70
N LYS A 122 -3.99 0.18 13.67
CA LYS A 122 -4.44 1.57 13.77
C LYS A 122 -3.27 2.52 13.96
N ASP A 123 -2.43 2.26 14.97
CA ASP A 123 -1.26 3.08 15.25
C ASP A 123 -0.27 3.06 14.07
N LEU A 124 -0.13 1.92 13.38
CA LEU A 124 0.74 1.78 12.22
C LEU A 124 0.33 2.74 11.10
N GLY A 125 -0.97 2.85 10.82
CA GLY A 125 -1.51 3.83 9.88
C GLY A 125 -1.18 5.27 10.29
N HIS A 126 -1.32 5.60 11.57
CA HIS A 126 -1.00 6.95 12.07
C HIS A 126 0.50 7.17 12.35
N SER A 127 1.36 6.20 12.06
CA SER A 127 2.76 6.31 12.44
C SER A 127 3.47 7.44 11.66
N PRO A 128 4.37 8.19 12.31
CA PRO A 128 5.06 9.30 11.66
C PRO A 128 5.89 8.89 10.43
N ALA A 129 6.29 7.63 10.34
CA ALA A 129 7.04 7.10 9.20
C ALA A 129 6.19 7.06 7.92
N PHE A 130 4.97 6.51 7.99
CA PHE A 130 4.10 6.41 6.82
C PHE A 130 3.30 7.69 6.61
N ASN A 131 2.61 8.21 7.64
CA ASN A 131 1.77 9.39 7.49
C ASN A 131 2.60 10.62 7.10
N GLY A 132 3.76 10.82 7.72
CA GLY A 132 4.65 11.93 7.38
C GLY A 132 5.22 11.86 5.96
N LEU A 133 5.37 10.65 5.40
CA LEU A 133 5.72 10.49 3.98
C LEU A 133 4.53 10.81 3.07
N ALA A 134 3.32 10.37 3.44
CA ALA A 134 2.11 10.71 2.70
C ALA A 134 1.91 12.25 2.64
N ASP A 135 2.00 12.92 3.79
CA ASP A 135 1.92 14.38 3.91
C ASP A 135 2.96 15.07 3.01
N LEU A 136 4.21 14.57 3.02
CA LEU A 136 5.28 15.12 2.21
C LEU A 136 5.01 15.01 0.70
N LEU A 137 4.54 13.85 0.24
CA LEU A 137 4.37 13.55 -1.18
C LEU A 137 3.16 14.25 -1.79
N LEU A 138 2.08 14.39 -1.01
CA LEU A 138 0.84 15.04 -1.47
C LEU A 138 0.82 16.54 -1.17
N GLY A 139 1.61 17.02 -0.20
CA GLY A 139 1.69 18.43 0.17
C GLY A 139 0.48 18.93 0.97
N GLU A 140 -0.30 18.04 1.54
CA GLU A 140 -1.43 18.33 2.44
C GLU A 140 -1.50 17.31 3.56
N ASP A 141 -2.26 17.62 4.61
CA ASP A 141 -2.46 16.69 5.73
C ASP A 141 -3.26 15.46 5.29
N MET A 142 -2.69 14.28 5.52
CA MET A 142 -3.25 12.99 5.16
C MET A 142 -3.84 12.27 6.37
N GLU A 143 -4.82 11.41 6.11
CA GLU A 143 -5.41 10.49 7.10
C GLU A 143 -5.37 9.05 6.58
N PRO A 144 -5.03 8.06 7.42
CA PRO A 144 -5.12 6.66 7.07
C PRO A 144 -6.56 6.28 6.76
N ASN A 145 -6.80 5.72 5.58
CA ASN A 145 -8.09 5.20 5.16
C ASN A 145 -8.17 3.69 5.37
N ASN A 146 -7.13 2.95 4.96
CA ASN A 146 -7.11 1.49 5.08
C ASN A 146 -5.73 0.94 5.38
N VAL A 147 -5.66 -0.07 6.25
CA VAL A 147 -4.50 -0.94 6.45
C VAL A 147 -4.93 -2.36 6.12
N GLN A 148 -4.21 -2.99 5.20
CA GLN A 148 -4.62 -4.25 4.61
C GLN A 148 -3.42 -5.15 4.37
N PHE A 149 -3.59 -6.44 4.63
CA PHE A 149 -2.62 -7.45 4.23
C PHE A 149 -3.03 -8.01 2.88
N PHE A 150 -2.07 -8.26 2.01
CA PHE A 150 -2.29 -9.07 0.81
C PHE A 150 -1.13 -10.02 0.58
N SER A 151 -1.44 -11.21 0.07
CA SER A 151 -0.42 -12.13 -0.42
C SER A 151 -0.79 -12.68 -1.79
N LYS A 152 0.24 -12.96 -2.60
CA LYS A 152 0.11 -13.85 -3.74
C LYS A 152 0.68 -15.23 -3.41
N PRO A 153 -0.14 -16.29 -3.31
CA PRO A 153 0.38 -17.66 -3.23
C PRO A 153 1.05 -18.10 -4.54
N PRO A 154 1.87 -19.16 -4.52
CA PRO A 154 2.33 -19.85 -5.72
C PRO A 154 1.20 -20.10 -6.71
N GLY A 155 1.41 -19.74 -7.98
CA GLY A 155 0.41 -19.92 -9.05
C GLY A 155 -0.63 -18.79 -9.17
N ALA A 156 -0.66 -17.83 -8.24
CA ALA A 156 -1.62 -16.73 -8.26
C ALA A 156 -1.58 -15.92 -9.56
N LYS A 157 -2.76 -15.58 -10.09
CA LYS A 157 -2.94 -14.83 -11.34
C LYS A 157 -2.37 -13.41 -11.25
N PRO A 158 -2.06 -12.75 -12.39
CA PRO A 158 -1.67 -11.34 -12.38
C PRO A 158 -2.81 -10.46 -11.86
N THR A 159 -2.43 -9.32 -11.28
CA THR A 159 -3.37 -8.23 -11.00
C THR A 159 -3.42 -7.38 -12.27
N PRO A 160 -4.60 -7.14 -12.87
CA PRO A 160 -4.69 -6.39 -14.12
C PRO A 160 -4.22 -4.93 -13.94
N PRO A 161 -3.80 -4.25 -15.03
CA PRO A 161 -3.58 -2.82 -15.03
C PRO A 161 -4.82 -2.05 -14.57
N HIS A 162 -4.65 -1.11 -13.64
CA HIS A 162 -5.73 -0.28 -13.10
C HIS A 162 -5.19 1.01 -12.46
N GLN A 163 -6.12 1.91 -12.11
CA GLN A 163 -5.90 3.06 -11.24
C GLN A 163 -6.74 2.90 -9.96
N ASP A 164 -6.10 3.05 -8.80
CA ASP A 164 -6.78 3.04 -7.49
C ASP A 164 -7.83 4.15 -7.38
N GLY A 165 -7.59 5.28 -8.03
CA GLY A 165 -8.49 6.43 -8.07
C GLY A 165 -9.86 6.09 -8.65
N LYS A 166 -9.97 5.01 -9.46
CA LYS A 166 -11.26 4.50 -9.92
C LYS A 166 -12.10 3.97 -8.76
N TYR A 167 -11.47 3.26 -7.82
CA TYR A 167 -12.11 2.69 -6.65
C TYR A 167 -12.36 3.77 -5.58
N PHE A 168 -11.40 4.68 -5.42
CA PHE A 168 -11.53 5.79 -4.47
C PHE A 168 -12.53 6.85 -4.97
N MET A 169 -12.77 6.93 -6.28
CA MET A 169 -13.56 7.96 -6.95
C MET A 169 -12.98 9.39 -6.78
N HIS A 170 -11.68 9.48 -6.49
CA HIS A 170 -10.88 10.71 -6.39
C HIS A 170 -9.38 10.40 -6.51
N ASP A 171 -8.56 11.44 -6.59
CA ASP A 171 -7.09 11.37 -6.71
C ASP A 171 -6.31 11.94 -5.52
N LYS A 172 -6.99 12.59 -4.58
CA LYS A 172 -6.41 13.13 -3.35
C LYS A 172 -6.04 12.05 -2.32
N GLY A 173 -5.15 11.14 -2.71
CA GLY A 173 -4.72 10.03 -1.89
C GLY A 173 -3.36 9.48 -2.29
N ILE A 174 -2.89 8.48 -1.56
CA ILE A 174 -1.70 7.71 -1.90
C ILE A 174 -1.84 6.30 -1.35
N THR A 175 -1.36 5.33 -2.11
CA THR A 175 -1.27 3.93 -1.67
C THR A 175 0.20 3.58 -1.45
N PHE A 176 0.51 3.11 -0.26
CA PHE A 176 1.78 2.48 0.06
C PHE A 176 1.65 0.96 0.07
N TRP A 177 2.68 0.30 -0.44
CA TRP A 177 2.83 -1.15 -0.51
C TRP A 177 4.17 -1.52 0.11
N LEU A 178 4.15 -2.13 1.29
CA LEU A 178 5.33 -2.57 2.02
C LEU A 178 5.59 -4.05 1.75
N ALA A 179 6.78 -4.37 1.24
CA ALA A 179 7.24 -5.73 1.04
C ALA A 179 7.49 -6.43 2.39
N LEU A 180 6.73 -7.47 2.72
CA LEU A 180 6.97 -8.28 3.93
C LEU A 180 7.95 -9.44 3.69
N ASP A 181 8.19 -9.74 2.41
CA ASP A 181 9.21 -10.65 1.91
C ASP A 181 9.73 -10.11 0.58
N ASP A 182 10.81 -10.70 0.05
CA ASP A 182 11.35 -10.36 -1.26
C ASP A 182 10.30 -10.55 -2.35
N ALA A 183 10.10 -9.52 -3.17
CA ALA A 183 9.22 -9.53 -4.32
C ALA A 183 10.01 -9.26 -5.59
N ASP A 184 9.91 -10.17 -6.56
CA ASP A 184 10.57 -10.09 -7.85
C ASP A 184 9.62 -10.56 -8.96
N GLU A 185 10.13 -10.63 -10.18
CA GLU A 185 9.35 -10.99 -11.35
C GLU A 185 8.81 -12.42 -11.28
N GLU A 186 9.49 -13.34 -10.57
CA GLU A 186 9.08 -14.73 -10.43
C GLU A 186 7.85 -14.85 -9.52
N ASN A 187 7.85 -14.16 -8.37
CA ASN A 187 6.72 -14.22 -7.42
C ASN A 187 5.69 -13.09 -7.59
N GLY A 188 5.85 -12.26 -8.63
CA GLY A 188 4.84 -11.31 -9.09
C GLY A 188 4.91 -9.95 -8.41
N CYS A 189 6.06 -9.27 -8.52
CA CYS A 189 6.25 -7.88 -8.10
C CYS A 189 5.31 -6.89 -8.81
N LEU A 190 5.32 -5.63 -8.35
CA LEU A 190 4.53 -4.56 -8.94
C LEU A 190 5.21 -3.97 -10.18
N TYR A 191 4.40 -3.33 -11.01
CA TYR A 191 4.83 -2.54 -12.16
C TYR A 191 4.05 -1.22 -12.14
N TYR A 192 4.74 -0.13 -12.45
CA TYR A 192 4.14 1.21 -12.59
C TYR A 192 4.40 1.75 -13.98
N VAL A 193 3.44 2.48 -14.55
CA VAL A 193 3.66 3.26 -15.78
C VAL A 193 3.92 4.73 -15.39
N PRO A 194 5.17 5.22 -15.51
CA PRO A 194 5.54 6.56 -15.07
C PRO A 194 4.71 7.65 -15.77
N GLY A 195 4.29 8.66 -15.00
CA GLY A 195 3.63 9.87 -15.50
C GLY A 195 2.14 9.71 -15.83
N THR A 196 1.58 8.51 -15.73
CA THR A 196 0.17 8.26 -16.05
C THR A 196 -0.81 8.94 -15.10
N HIS A 197 -0.38 9.28 -13.88
CA HIS A 197 -1.19 10.08 -12.97
C HIS A 197 -1.51 11.48 -13.49
N LEU A 198 -0.65 12.04 -14.35
CA LEU A 198 -0.88 13.34 -15.00
C LEU A 198 -1.95 13.27 -16.10
N MET A 199 -2.35 12.07 -16.52
CA MET A 199 -3.42 11.86 -17.50
C MET A 199 -4.82 11.89 -16.85
N GLY A 200 -4.92 11.95 -15.53
CA GLY A 200 -6.18 11.88 -14.80
C GLY A 200 -6.76 10.46 -14.76
N GLU A 201 -8.07 10.35 -14.49
CA GLU A 201 -8.78 9.07 -14.52
C GLU A 201 -8.93 8.61 -15.98
N LEU A 202 -8.35 7.45 -16.28
CA LEU A 202 -8.50 6.76 -17.54
C LEU A 202 -9.75 5.88 -17.55
N GLN A 203 -10.21 5.50 -18.74
CA GLN A 203 -11.39 4.65 -18.88
C GLN A 203 -11.13 3.25 -18.28
N HIS A 204 -12.07 2.80 -17.45
CA HIS A 204 -12.06 1.46 -16.84
C HIS A 204 -13.26 0.65 -17.30
N GLU A 205 -13.08 -0.67 -17.35
CA GLU A 205 -14.13 -1.65 -17.63
C GLU A 205 -14.19 -2.72 -16.54
N LYS A 206 -15.30 -3.46 -16.52
CA LYS A 206 -15.46 -4.59 -15.59
C LYS A 206 -14.38 -5.63 -15.88
N SER A 207 -13.56 -5.92 -14.88
CA SER A 207 -12.54 -6.96 -15.00
C SER A 207 -13.14 -8.33 -14.71
N ALA A 208 -12.74 -9.34 -15.50
CA ALA A 208 -13.05 -10.74 -15.24
C ALA A 208 -12.09 -11.39 -14.23
N ALA A 209 -11.05 -10.68 -13.79
CA ALA A 209 -10.09 -11.19 -12.83
C ALA A 209 -10.73 -11.31 -11.44
N LEU A 210 -10.74 -12.53 -10.90
CA LEU A 210 -11.30 -12.79 -9.57
C LEU A 210 -10.64 -11.87 -8.51
N GLY A 211 -11.46 -11.16 -7.75
CA GLY A 211 -10.99 -10.21 -6.73
C GLY A 211 -10.65 -8.81 -7.23
N PHE A 212 -10.84 -8.52 -8.52
CA PHE A 212 -10.68 -7.19 -9.14
C PHE A 212 -11.91 -6.87 -9.97
N SER A 213 -12.71 -5.88 -9.55
CA SER A 213 -13.96 -5.56 -10.25
C SER A 213 -13.77 -4.63 -11.44
N GLN A 214 -12.66 -3.88 -11.50
CA GLN A 214 -12.33 -2.93 -12.55
C GLN A 214 -10.90 -3.13 -13.06
N GLY A 215 -10.70 -2.94 -14.35
CA GLY A 215 -9.39 -2.87 -15.00
C GLY A 215 -9.39 -1.76 -16.04
N LEU A 216 -8.21 -1.35 -16.48
CA LEU A 216 -8.06 -0.36 -17.54
C LEU A 216 -8.68 -0.88 -18.85
N ALA A 217 -9.47 -0.05 -19.54
CA ALA A 217 -10.13 -0.42 -20.78
C ALA A 217 -9.14 -0.55 -21.95
N ASP A 218 -8.18 0.38 -22.00
CA ASP A 218 -7.07 0.36 -22.96
C ASP A 218 -5.75 0.42 -22.21
N TYR A 219 -5.01 -0.68 -22.26
CA TYR A 219 -3.65 -0.76 -21.77
C TYR A 219 -2.69 -0.87 -22.95
N SER A 220 -2.38 0.30 -23.52
CA SER A 220 -1.71 0.42 -24.82
C SER A 220 -0.29 -0.16 -24.83
N ALA A 221 0.23 -0.49 -26.02
CA ALA A 221 1.61 -0.94 -26.19
C ALA A 221 2.63 0.10 -25.68
N GLU A 222 2.34 1.39 -25.84
CA GLU A 222 3.19 2.48 -25.33
C GLU A 222 3.28 2.45 -23.79
N MET A 223 2.15 2.18 -23.10
CA MET A 223 2.18 2.04 -21.64
C MET A 223 2.97 0.81 -21.21
N GLN A 224 2.82 -0.31 -21.92
CA GLN A 224 3.56 -1.56 -21.68
C GLN A 224 5.07 -1.37 -21.82
N GLU A 225 5.52 -0.68 -22.87
CA GLU A 225 6.94 -0.39 -23.11
C GLU A 225 7.55 0.53 -22.05
N LYS A 226 6.74 1.40 -21.43
CA LYS A 226 7.18 2.34 -20.39
C LYS A 226 7.11 1.77 -18.98
N GLU A 227 6.63 0.55 -18.78
CA GLU A 227 6.51 -0.02 -17.44
C GLU A 227 7.86 -0.11 -16.72
N ALA A 228 7.88 0.40 -15.50
CA ALA A 228 8.97 0.19 -14.57
C ALA A 228 8.65 -1.01 -13.67
N CYS A 229 9.47 -2.06 -13.77
CA CYS A 229 9.41 -3.23 -12.89
C CYS A 229 9.90 -2.86 -11.47
N MET A 230 9.08 -3.14 -10.46
CA MET A 230 9.36 -2.80 -9.06
C MET A 230 9.66 -4.04 -8.23
N ALA A 231 10.76 -4.72 -8.57
CA ALA A 231 11.36 -5.68 -7.66
C ALA A 231 11.74 -4.97 -6.34
N ALA A 232 11.37 -5.58 -5.21
CA ALA A 232 11.45 -4.99 -3.90
C ALA A 232 12.01 -6.02 -2.91
N LYS A 233 13.07 -5.65 -2.19
CA LYS A 233 13.54 -6.47 -1.08
C LYS A 233 12.60 -6.33 0.11
N LYS A 234 12.54 -7.34 0.97
CA LYS A 234 11.83 -7.26 2.25
C LYS A 234 12.14 -5.93 2.95
N GLY A 235 11.12 -5.24 3.45
CA GLY A 235 11.25 -3.92 4.07
C GLY A 235 11.24 -2.73 3.13
N SER A 236 11.28 -2.94 1.81
CA SER A 236 11.11 -1.86 0.85
C SER A 236 9.67 -1.38 0.82
N LEU A 237 9.48 -0.07 0.70
CA LEU A 237 8.19 0.58 0.53
C LEU A 237 8.05 1.08 -0.90
N LEU A 238 6.98 0.69 -1.56
CA LEU A 238 6.54 1.30 -2.82
C LEU A 238 5.38 2.24 -2.51
N GLY A 239 5.30 3.37 -3.20
CA GLY A 239 4.19 4.32 -3.07
C GLY A 239 3.70 4.78 -4.42
N HIS A 240 2.41 4.96 -4.61
CA HIS A 240 1.85 5.46 -5.87
C HIS A 240 0.62 6.33 -5.68
N HIS A 241 0.49 7.31 -6.57
CA HIS A 241 -0.68 8.17 -6.69
C HIS A 241 -1.89 7.37 -7.22
N PRO A 242 -3.14 7.72 -6.85
CA PRO A 242 -4.33 6.96 -7.24
C PRO A 242 -4.51 6.82 -8.74
N TYR A 243 -4.04 7.79 -9.53
CA TYR A 243 -4.07 7.73 -10.99
C TYR A 243 -2.79 7.17 -11.65
N THR A 244 -1.82 6.68 -10.89
CA THR A 244 -0.71 5.94 -11.49
C THR A 244 -1.20 4.56 -11.93
N VAL A 245 -1.14 4.30 -13.23
CA VAL A 245 -1.45 2.98 -13.80
C VAL A 245 -0.44 1.98 -13.26
N HIS A 246 -0.96 0.91 -12.67
CA HIS A 246 -0.13 -0.10 -12.05
C HIS A 246 -0.75 -1.49 -12.15
N ARG A 247 0.11 -2.50 -12.04
CA ARG A 247 -0.28 -3.92 -12.05
C ARG A 247 0.66 -4.75 -11.18
N ALA A 248 0.33 -6.02 -11.00
CA ALA A 248 1.22 -6.99 -10.37
C ALA A 248 1.37 -8.23 -11.25
N GLY A 249 2.60 -8.72 -11.39
CA GLY A 249 2.91 -9.94 -12.13
C GLY A 249 2.18 -11.18 -11.57
N LYS A 250 2.09 -12.23 -12.38
CA LYS A 250 1.67 -13.56 -11.92
C LYS A 250 2.72 -14.07 -10.92
N ASN A 251 2.29 -14.76 -9.86
CA ASN A 251 3.24 -15.55 -9.07
C ASN A 251 3.46 -16.90 -9.79
N SER A 252 4.61 -17.04 -10.42
CA SER A 252 5.04 -18.27 -11.11
C SER A 252 6.03 -19.08 -10.29
N SER A 253 6.40 -18.61 -9.08
CA SER A 253 7.25 -19.35 -8.16
C SER A 253 6.55 -20.64 -7.73
N PRO A 254 7.27 -21.77 -7.61
CA PRO A 254 6.68 -23.03 -7.16
C PRO A 254 6.38 -23.04 -5.65
N THR A 255 7.05 -22.19 -4.87
CA THR A 255 7.03 -22.27 -3.40
C THR A 255 6.91 -20.92 -2.70
N ARG A 256 7.32 -19.82 -3.33
CA ARG A 256 7.38 -18.52 -2.66
C ARG A 256 6.03 -17.82 -2.67
N TRP A 257 5.56 -17.47 -1.47
CA TRP A 257 4.49 -16.50 -1.30
C TRP A 257 5.03 -15.09 -1.47
N ARG A 258 4.17 -14.14 -1.80
CA ARG A 258 4.53 -12.71 -1.91
C ARG A 258 3.64 -11.86 -1.01
N PRO A 259 3.90 -11.86 0.32
CA PRO A 259 3.14 -11.10 1.30
C PRO A 259 3.53 -9.62 1.30
N ALA A 260 2.55 -8.76 1.57
CA ALA A 260 2.71 -7.33 1.68
C ALA A 260 1.66 -6.71 2.58
N LEU A 261 1.97 -5.52 3.09
CA LEU A 261 0.99 -4.63 3.70
C LEU A 261 0.71 -3.46 2.76
N GLY A 262 -0.57 -3.22 2.48
CA GLY A 262 -1.06 -2.01 1.84
C GLY A 262 -1.53 -1.02 2.90
N LEU A 263 -1.15 0.25 2.74
CA LEU A 263 -1.69 1.36 3.52
C LEU A 263 -2.18 2.43 2.56
N THR A 264 -3.45 2.80 2.64
CA THR A 264 -4.02 3.88 1.82
C THR A 264 -4.28 5.09 2.69
N TYR A 265 -3.93 6.26 2.18
CA TYR A 265 -4.12 7.55 2.83
C TYR A 265 -4.92 8.44 1.91
N TRP A 266 -5.87 9.17 2.48
CA TRP A 266 -6.64 10.19 1.77
C TRP A 266 -6.39 11.55 2.42
N ALA A 267 -6.46 12.59 1.62
CA ALA A 267 -6.38 13.95 2.13
C ALA A 267 -7.48 14.22 3.16
N LYS A 268 -7.17 14.96 4.23
CA LYS A 268 -8.19 15.44 5.19
C LYS A 268 -9.30 16.23 4.50
N SER A 269 -8.97 16.88 3.39
CA SER A 269 -9.93 17.63 2.57
C SER A 269 -11.04 16.73 2.00
N CYS A 270 -10.78 15.43 1.74
CA CYS A 270 -11.80 14.49 1.26
C CYS A 270 -12.91 14.20 2.28
N GLN A 271 -12.62 14.29 3.59
CA GLN A 271 -13.63 14.06 4.63
C GLN A 271 -14.74 15.14 4.63
N HIS A 272 -14.48 16.27 3.98
CA HIS A 272 -15.41 17.40 3.86
C HIS A 272 -16.00 17.52 2.44
N ASP A 273 -15.66 16.58 1.54
CA ASP A 273 -16.17 16.56 0.17
C ASP A 273 -17.54 15.86 0.13
N GLU A 274 -18.60 16.65 0.31
CA GLU A 274 -19.99 16.15 0.31
C GLU A 274 -20.39 15.53 -1.03
N GLU A 275 -19.80 15.99 -2.14
CA GLU A 275 -20.05 15.44 -3.47
C GLU A 275 -19.41 14.06 -3.64
N LEU A 276 -18.18 13.88 -3.15
CA LEU A 276 -17.55 12.56 -3.09
C LEU A 276 -18.37 11.59 -2.24
N LYS A 277 -18.84 12.02 -1.05
CA LYS A 277 -19.72 11.20 -0.19
C LYS A 277 -21.01 10.80 -0.89
N ARG A 278 -21.63 11.73 -1.62
CA ARG A 278 -22.85 11.48 -2.41
C ARG A 278 -22.60 10.42 -3.49
N ARG A 279 -21.53 10.59 -4.29
CA ARG A 279 -21.15 9.63 -5.34
C ARG A 279 -20.87 8.23 -4.77
N HIS A 280 -20.17 8.15 -3.63
CA HIS A 280 -19.94 6.89 -2.93
C HIS A 280 -21.24 6.21 -2.53
N LYS A 281 -22.17 6.95 -1.92
CA LYS A 281 -23.47 6.41 -1.49
C LYS A 281 -24.29 5.88 -2.67
N GLU A 282 -24.34 6.63 -3.76
CA GLU A 282 -25.05 6.23 -4.99
C GLU A 282 -24.45 4.99 -5.63
N TYR A 283 -23.12 4.91 -5.68
CA TYR A 283 -22.43 3.73 -6.18
C TYR A 283 -22.75 2.48 -5.34
N GLN A 284 -22.69 2.60 -4.01
CA GLN A 284 -23.01 1.49 -3.11
C GLN A 284 -24.47 1.04 -3.24
N GLN A 285 -25.41 1.99 -3.33
CA GLN A 285 -26.82 1.68 -3.54
C GLN A 285 -27.03 0.93 -4.87
N LYS A 286 -26.47 1.43 -5.96
CA LYS A 286 -26.55 0.77 -7.27
C LYS A 286 -25.92 -0.63 -7.26
N LEU A 287 -24.80 -0.80 -6.56
CA LEU A 287 -24.14 -2.09 -6.43
C LEU A 287 -25.02 -3.09 -5.66
N LEU A 288 -25.64 -2.66 -4.56
CA LEU A 288 -26.58 -3.49 -3.78
C LEU A 288 -27.77 -3.91 -4.65
N GLU A 289 -28.40 -2.96 -5.35
CA GLU A 289 -29.49 -3.23 -6.29
C GLU A 289 -29.05 -4.22 -7.38
N GLU A 290 -27.85 -4.09 -7.94
CA GLU A 290 -27.31 -5.03 -8.92
C GLU A 290 -27.06 -6.44 -8.34
N LEU A 291 -26.66 -6.54 -7.07
CA LEU A 291 -26.41 -7.82 -6.41
C LEU A 291 -27.71 -8.54 -6.03
N GLU A 292 -28.71 -7.80 -5.52
CA GLU A 292 -30.06 -8.29 -5.24
C GLU A 292 -30.74 -8.79 -6.53
N ASN A 293 -30.70 -8.00 -7.61
CA ASN A 293 -31.26 -8.39 -8.90
C ASN A 293 -30.59 -9.65 -9.50
N LYS A 294 -29.36 -9.96 -9.06
CA LYS A 294 -28.62 -11.17 -9.47
C LYS A 294 -28.73 -12.32 -8.47
N GLY A 295 -29.51 -12.16 -7.39
CA GLY A 295 -29.67 -13.16 -6.33
C GLY A 295 -28.36 -13.52 -5.63
N ARG A 296 -27.42 -12.57 -5.54
CA ARG A 296 -26.11 -12.76 -4.91
C ARG A 296 -26.08 -12.36 -3.44
N ILE A 297 -27.08 -11.60 -3.02
CA ILE A 297 -27.43 -11.25 -1.64
C ILE A 297 -28.94 -11.28 -1.50
#